data_AF-D4BRV6-F1
#
_entry.id   AF-D4BRV6-F1
#
_cell.length_a   1.000
_cell.length_b   1.000
_cell.length_c   1.000
_cell.angle_alpha   90.00
_cell.angle_beta   90.00
_cell.angle_gamma   90.00
#
_symmetry.space_group_name_H-M   'P 1'
#
loop_
_entity.id
_entity.type
_entity.pdbx_description
1 polymer ?
#
loop_
_entity_poly.entity_id
_entity_poly.type
_entity_poly.pdbx_seq_one_letter_code
_entity_poly.pdbx_strand_id
1 'polypeptide(L)' 'MPTNITQKNKTLHEIIDWCTDLANELCDAPDGDFYANINANLIKADTLAMVIRHCQHMLDHPDTMPDETPNQSKDTK' A
#
# COMPACT_ATOMS: atom_id res chain seq x y z
N MET A 1 17.79 -13.07 5.15
CA MET A 1 17.41 -11.74 4.65
C MET A 1 17.46 -10.76 5.80
N PRO A 2 17.77 -9.48 5.57
CA PRO A 2 17.65 -8.44 6.59
C PRO A 2 16.22 -8.44 7.14
N THR A 3 16.08 -8.43 8.46
CA THR A 3 14.78 -8.42 9.14
C THR A 3 13.90 -7.26 8.66
N ASN A 4 14.51 -6.11 8.35
CA ASN A 4 13.86 -4.92 7.80
C ASN A 4 13.17 -5.21 6.44
N ILE A 5 13.82 -5.91 5.51
CA ILE A 5 13.23 -6.29 4.22
C ILE A 5 12.01 -7.20 4.42
N THR A 6 12.09 -8.10 5.41
CA THR A 6 10.99 -9.04 5.70
C THR A 6 9.78 -8.32 6.30
N GLN A 7 10.00 -7.35 7.20
CA GLN A 7 8.94 -6.54 7.78
C GLN A 7 8.30 -5.61 6.73
N LYS A 8 9.11 -4.93 5.91
CA LYS A 8 8.62 -4.12 4.79
C LYS A 8 7.71 -4.94 3.87
N ASN A 9 8.16 -6.12 3.44
CA ASN A 9 7.37 -6.97 2.54
C ASN A 9 6.05 -7.40 3.19
N LYS A 10 6.06 -7.75 4.49
CA LYS A 10 4.84 -8.08 5.23
C LYS A 10 3.85 -6.92 5.25
N THR A 11 4.32 -5.71 5.54
CA THR A 11 3.48 -4.51 5.55
C THR A 11 2.91 -4.19 4.16
N LEU A 12 3.71 -4.35 3.09
CA LEU A 12 3.22 -4.16 1.73
C LEU A 12 2.12 -5.16 1.36
N HIS A 13 2.25 -6.42 1.77
CA HIS A 13 1.20 -7.42 1.59
C HIS A 13 -0.08 -7.07 2.39
N GLU A 14 0.04 -6.64 3.64
CA GLU A 14 -1.11 -6.22 4.46
C GLU A 14 -1.88 -5.03 3.82
N ILE A 15 -1.16 -4.07 3.21
CA ILE A 15 -1.80 -2.96 2.49
C ILE A 15 -2.52 -3.45 1.23
N ILE A 16 -1.92 -4.37 0.46
CA ILE A 16 -2.54 -4.95 -0.74
C ILE A 16 -3.83 -5.67 -0.36
N ASP A 17 -3.81 -6.50 0.67
CA ASP A 17 -4.97 -7.25 1.13
C ASP A 17 -6.08 -6.30 1.57
N TRP A 18 -5.75 -5.30 2.41
CA TRP A 18 -6.70 -4.29 2.87
C TRP A 18 -7.33 -3.48 1.72
N CYS A 19 -6.54 -3.05 0.74
CA CYS A 19 -7.06 -2.34 -0.44
C CYS A 19 -7.96 -3.24 -1.30
N THR A 20 -7.65 -4.53 -1.38
CA THR A 20 -8.44 -5.51 -2.14
C THR A 20 -9.80 -5.72 -1.50
N ASP A 21 -9.84 -5.91 -0.18
CA ASP A 21 -11.09 -6.08 0.57
C ASP A 21 -11.98 -4.84 0.43
N LEU A 22 -11.42 -3.64 0.59
CA LEU A 22 -12.17 -2.40 0.44
C LEU A 22 -12.69 -2.17 -0.99
N ALA A 23 -11.93 -2.58 -2.01
CA ALA A 23 -12.39 -2.48 -3.39
C ALA A 23 -13.57 -3.43 -3.67
N ASN A 24 -13.55 -4.62 -3.08
CA ASN A 24 -14.66 -5.57 -3.16
C ASN A 24 -15.91 -5.02 -2.44
N GLU A 25 -15.76 -4.47 -1.24
CA GLU A 25 -16.86 -3.82 -0.52
C GLU A 25 -17.50 -2.67 -1.32
N LEU A 26 -16.70 -1.88 -2.02
CA LEU A 26 -17.20 -0.79 -2.88
C LEU A 26 -17.95 -1.30 -4.11
N CYS A 27 -17.59 -2.48 -4.63
CA CYS A 27 -18.31 -3.14 -5.72
C CYS A 27 -19.64 -3.75 -5.23
N ASP A 28 -19.66 -4.28 -4.01
CA ASP A 28 -20.81 -4.95 -3.41
C ASP A 28 -21.79 -3.99 -2.71
N ALA A 29 -21.43 -2.71 -2.57
CA ALA A 29 -22.25 -1.72 -1.88
C ALA A 29 -23.61 -1.54 -2.59
N PRO A 30 -24.76 -1.67 -1.88
CA PRO A 30 -26.07 -1.52 -2.47
C PRO A 30 -26.28 -0.10 -2.99
N ASP A 31 -26.88 0.00 -4.19
CA ASP A 31 -27.06 1.23 -4.95
C ASP A 31 -27.87 2.30 -4.18
N GLY A 32 -27.21 3.11 -3.35
CA GLY A 32 -27.70 4.44 -2.99
C GLY A 32 -27.39 5.40 -4.13
N ASP A 33 -28.40 6.01 -4.74
CA ASP A 33 -28.32 6.96 -5.87
C ASP A 33 -27.31 6.56 -6.98
N PHE A 34 -27.78 5.66 -7.85
CA PHE A 34 -27.04 4.91 -8.87
C PHE A 34 -25.95 5.71 -9.62
N TYR A 35 -26.22 6.95 -10.06
CA TYR A 35 -25.25 7.73 -10.85
C TYR A 35 -24.16 8.43 -10.04
N ALA A 36 -24.48 8.91 -8.83
CA ALA A 36 -23.50 9.59 -7.98
C ALA A 36 -22.56 8.57 -7.33
N ASN A 37 -23.10 7.42 -6.94
CA ASN A 37 -22.37 6.38 -6.22
C ASN A 37 -21.51 5.52 -7.15
N ILE A 38 -21.96 5.21 -8.38
CA ILE A 38 -21.11 4.51 -9.36
C ILE A 38 -19.85 5.32 -9.68
N ASN A 39 -19.98 6.61 -9.97
CA ASN A 39 -18.80 7.44 -10.29
C ASN A 39 -17.86 7.57 -9.08
N ALA A 40 -18.39 7.75 -7.88
CA ALA A 40 -17.59 7.86 -6.67
C ALA A 40 -16.90 6.53 -6.31
N ASN A 41 -17.59 5.40 -6.41
CA ASN A 41 -17.03 4.09 -6.08
C ASN A 41 -16.04 3.62 -7.15
N LEU A 42 -16.27 3.94 -8.43
CA LEU A 42 -15.30 3.68 -9.50
C LEU A 42 -13.99 4.44 -9.25
N ILE A 43 -14.06 5.74 -8.89
CA ILE A 43 -12.88 6.54 -8.57
C ILE A 43 -12.15 5.97 -7.34
N LYS A 44 -12.88 5.58 -6.30
CA LYS A 44 -12.28 4.96 -5.11
C LYS A 44 -11.60 3.63 -5.44
N ALA A 45 -12.26 2.76 -6.21
CA ALA A 45 -11.71 1.48 -6.63
C ALA A 45 -10.45 1.65 -7.49
N ASP A 46 -10.44 2.61 -8.43
CA ASP A 46 -9.25 2.91 -9.23
C ASP A 46 -8.10 3.45 -8.35
N THR A 47 -8.41 4.29 -7.36
CA THR A 47 -7.42 4.79 -6.40
C THR A 47 -6.80 3.64 -5.60
N LEU A 48 -7.61 2.69 -5.12
CA LEU A 48 -7.13 1.48 -4.43
C LEU A 48 -6.26 0.62 -5.36
N ALA A 49 -6.65 0.47 -6.63
CA ALA A 49 -5.87 -0.24 -7.63
C ALA A 49 -4.52 0.45 -7.93
N MET A 50 -4.42 1.78 -7.83
CA MET A 50 -3.15 2.50 -7.93
C MET A 50 -2.24 2.20 -6.73
N VAL A 51 -2.80 2.16 -5.52
CA VAL A 51 -2.04 1.82 -4.29
C VAL A 51 -1.51 0.38 -4.37
N ILE A 52 -2.35 -0.56 -4.79
CA ILE A 52 -1.93 -1.97 -4.98
C ILE A 52 -0.78 -2.05 -5.99
N ARG A 53 -0.89 -1.39 -7.14
CA ARG A 53 0.17 -1.35 -8.16
C ARG A 53 1.48 -0.77 -7.63
N HIS A 54 1.41 0.29 -6.81
CA HIS A 54 2.59 0.87 -6.18
C HIS A 54 3.24 -0.09 -5.18
N CYS A 55 2.45 -0.78 -4.35
CA CYS A 55 2.94 -1.77 -3.39
C CYS A 55 3.59 -2.96 -4.09
N GLN A 56 2.98 -3.47 -5.17
CA GLN A 56 3.55 -4.52 -6.02
C GLN A 56 4.88 -4.08 -6.63
N HIS A 57 4.94 -2.86 -7.18
CA HIS A 57 6.17 -2.31 -7.73
C HIS A 57 7.30 -2.25 -6.69
N MET A 58 7.00 -1.89 -5.44
CA MET A 58 7.98 -1.87 -4.34
C MET A 58 8.40 -3.28 -3.87
N LEU A 59 7.58 -4.31 -4.09
CA LEU A 59 7.93 -5.71 -3.83
C LEU A 59 8.84 -6.27 -4.92
N ASP A 60 8.54 -5.96 -6.19
CA ASP A 60 9.30 -6.42 -7.37
C ASP A 60 10.61 -5.66 -7.55
N HIS A 61 10.62 -4.37 -7.21
CA HIS A 61 11.79 -3.52 -7.14
C HIS A 61 11.97 -3.12 -5.68
N PRO A 62 12.55 -3.99 -4.84
CA PRO A 62 12.97 -3.60 -3.51
C PRO A 62 14.05 -2.56 -3.73
N ASP A 63 13.67 -1.27 -3.73
CA ASP A 63 14.60 -0.15 -3.77
C ASP A 63 15.77 -0.51 -2.89
N THR A 64 16.97 -0.48 -3.47
CA THR A 64 18.23 -0.48 -2.74
C THR A 64 18.03 0.54 -1.64
N MET A 65 17.77 0.06 -0.41
CA MET A 65 17.55 0.95 0.73
C MET A 65 18.72 1.93 0.71
N PRO A 66 18.48 3.25 0.72
CA PRO A 66 19.57 4.18 0.93
C PRO A 66 20.22 3.72 2.23
N ASP A 67 21.48 3.29 2.11
CA ASP A 67 22.33 2.80 3.19
C ASP A 67 22.06 3.69 4.40
N GLU A 68 21.44 3.12 5.44
CA GLU A 68 21.19 3.85 6.67
C GLU A 68 22.55 4.38 7.10
N THR A 69 22.77 5.68 6.86
CA THR A 69 24.00 6.35 7.22
C THR A 69 24.27 5.98 8.67
N PRO A 70 25.47 5.47 9.01
CA PRO A 70 25.73 5.01 10.36
C PRO A 70 25.37 6.15 11.28
N ASN A 71 24.40 5.92 12.16
CA ASN A 71 23.96 6.86 13.16
C ASN A 71 25.19 7.22 14.01
N GLN A 72 25.94 8.23 13.59
CA GLN A 72 26.99 8.86 14.36
C GLN A 72 26.31 9.76 15.40
N SER A 73 25.52 9.16 16.27
CA SER A 73 25.32 9.72 17.61
C SER A 73 26.66 9.59 18.30
N LYS A 74 27.49 10.61 18.09
CA LYS A 74 28.76 10.82 18.76
C LYS A 74 28.44 10.99 20.24
N ASP A 75 28.51 9.88 20.96
CA ASP A 75 28.51 9.82 22.40
C ASP A 75 29.66 10.72 22.86
N THR A 76 29.31 11.95 23.26
CA THR A 76 30.27 12.94 23.73
C THR A 76 30.11 12.94 25.24
N LYS A 77 30.94 12.14 25.90
CA LYS A 77 31.18 12.23 27.34
C LYS A 77 32.64 12.60 27.57
#